data_AF-A0A1V1I1V2-F1
#
_entry.id   AF-A0A1V1I1V2-F1
#
_cell.length_a   1.000
_cell.length_b   1.000
_cell.length_c   1.000
_cell.angle_alpha   90.00
_cell.angle_beta   90.00
_cell.angle_gamma   90.00
#
_symmetry.space_group_name_H-M   'P 1'
#
loop_
_entity.id
_entity.type
_entity.pdbx_description
1 polymer ?
#
loop_
_entity_poly.entity_id
_entity_poly.type
_entity_poly.pdbx_seq_one_letter_code
_entity_poly.pdbx_strand_id
1 'polypeptide(L)'
;MAIFRKLHTAFWQDAKVIEELTPEDKFFFIYLLTNPATTQIGIYQITKKQMSFELGYSIESINSLMDRFENHHKLIKYNTYTREIALKNWGKYNLDRSGKPMLDCVKKELEEVSDISLIEYVSKGIKKEDIKDIFKSYLNKENSNDIEDLCEINKTNNDTYNESYTDRFKNLGQEEEKDKEEYKEEDIDKEKDLKSSNVSKYAKLYEQNIGLINGVAYEWIINISEEIDLKLFKKAIEIATDKGKCNKGYIGGIIRQWLNNNIKTYDDLKAYELNQGGQLNDRKSKYAREYENEDESTYQKPTEEQLRRVRELLESN
;
A
#
# COMPACT_ATOMS: atom_id res chain seq x y z
N MET A 1 4.04 16.16 9.49
CA MET A 1 4.50 15.62 10.80
C MET A 1 6.02 15.56 10.83
N ALA A 2 6.62 15.31 11.99
CA ALA A 2 8.06 15.43 12.22
C ALA A 2 8.89 14.67 11.16
N ILE A 3 9.79 15.38 10.50
CA ILE A 3 10.71 14.85 9.45
C ILE A 3 11.79 13.96 10.07
N PHE A 4 11.90 13.94 11.40
CA PHE A 4 12.97 13.27 12.14
C PHE A 4 12.42 12.40 13.27
N ARG A 5 12.92 11.16 13.36
CA ARG A 5 12.62 10.20 14.43
C ARG A 5 13.90 9.91 15.22
N LYS A 6 13.86 10.14 16.53
CA LYS A 6 14.98 9.81 17.44
C LYS A 6 14.92 8.33 17.79
N LEU A 7 16.06 7.64 17.66
CA LEU A 7 16.26 6.31 18.24
C LEU A 7 17.26 6.43 19.39
N HIS A 8 16.91 5.93 20.57
CA HIS A 8 17.82 5.93 21.70
C HIS A 8 18.96 4.93 21.45
N THR A 9 20.22 5.34 21.63
CA THR A 9 21.38 4.46 21.46
C THR A 9 21.37 3.25 22.40
N ALA A 10 20.70 3.38 23.55
CA ALA A 10 20.42 2.27 24.48
C ALA A 10 19.68 1.09 23.83
N PHE A 11 19.07 1.29 22.66
CA PHE A 11 18.53 0.20 21.82
C PHE A 11 19.55 -0.93 21.62
N TRP A 12 20.81 -0.59 21.35
CA TRP A 12 21.86 -1.58 21.09
C TRP A 12 22.41 -2.25 22.37
N GLN A 13 21.98 -1.77 23.54
CA GLN A 13 22.36 -2.32 24.85
C GLN A 13 21.24 -3.15 25.49
N ASP A 14 20.05 -3.18 24.88
CA ASP A 14 18.91 -3.93 25.40
C ASP A 14 19.18 -5.43 25.28
N ALA A 15 19.02 -6.17 26.38
CA ALA A 15 19.34 -7.60 26.45
C ALA A 15 18.55 -8.42 25.42
N LYS A 16 17.27 -8.09 25.21
CA LYS A 16 16.43 -8.76 24.21
C LYS A 16 16.95 -8.49 22.80
N VAL A 17 17.33 -7.23 22.53
CA VAL A 17 17.94 -6.87 21.24
C VAL A 17 19.26 -7.60 21.02
N ILE A 18 20.11 -7.73 22.03
CA ILE A 18 21.41 -8.40 21.90
C ILE A 18 21.26 -9.91 21.72
N GLU A 19 20.47 -10.56 22.59
CA GLU A 19 20.46 -12.02 22.77
C GLU A 19 19.38 -12.73 21.95
N GLU A 20 18.23 -12.10 21.73
CA GLU A 20 17.07 -12.76 21.10
C GLU A 20 16.83 -12.33 19.65
N LEU A 21 17.26 -11.12 19.26
CA LEU A 21 17.03 -10.60 17.90
C LEU A 21 18.18 -10.96 16.95
N THR A 22 17.81 -11.59 15.84
CA THR A 22 18.71 -11.80 14.70
C THR A 22 19.12 -10.45 14.06
N PRO A 23 20.18 -10.40 13.24
CA PRO A 23 20.53 -9.20 12.48
C PRO A 23 19.36 -8.67 11.63
N GLU A 24 18.59 -9.58 11.03
CA GLU A 24 17.41 -9.24 10.25
C GLU A 24 16.30 -8.64 11.12
N ASP A 25 16.04 -9.23 12.29
CA ASP A 25 15.07 -8.70 13.25
C ASP A 25 15.48 -7.29 13.73
N LYS A 26 16.77 -7.05 14.00
CA LYS A 26 17.28 -5.73 14.40
C LYS A 26 16.99 -4.68 13.33
N PHE A 27 17.25 -5.00 12.07
CA PHE A 27 16.98 -4.12 10.94
C PHE A 27 15.48 -3.86 10.79
N PHE A 28 14.67 -4.92 10.83
CA PHE A 28 13.21 -4.81 10.74
C PHE A 28 12.63 -3.98 11.89
N PHE A 29 13.13 -4.15 13.12
CA PHE A 29 12.66 -3.38 14.26
C PHE A 29 12.97 -1.89 14.10
N ILE A 30 14.19 -1.54 13.71
CA ILE A 30 14.57 -0.15 13.44
C ILE A 30 13.65 0.45 12.38
N TYR A 31 13.39 -0.29 11.31
CA TYR A 31 12.46 0.12 10.27
C TYR A 31 11.05 0.42 10.80
N LEU A 32 10.49 -0.46 11.64
CA LEU A 32 9.18 -0.19 12.28
C LEU A 32 9.22 1.08 13.15
N LEU A 33 10.34 1.34 13.83
CA LEU A 33 10.50 2.52 14.68
C LEU A 33 10.65 3.84 13.89
N THR A 34 11.13 3.80 12.64
CA THR A 34 11.59 5.01 11.92
C THR A 34 11.01 5.23 10.53
N ASN A 35 10.14 4.35 10.03
CA ASN A 35 9.55 4.52 8.71
C ASN A 35 8.69 5.80 8.61
N PRO A 36 8.41 6.30 7.40
CA PRO A 36 7.68 7.56 7.19
C PRO A 36 6.24 7.56 7.72
N ALA A 37 5.60 6.39 7.85
CA ALA A 37 4.23 6.27 8.34
C ALA A 37 4.15 6.31 9.87
N THR A 38 5.25 6.10 10.59
CA THR A 38 5.27 6.08 12.06
C THR A 38 4.75 7.39 12.65
N THR A 39 3.82 7.29 13.61
CA THR A 39 3.14 8.39 14.32
C THR A 39 3.79 8.72 15.67
N GLN A 40 3.35 9.77 16.36
CA GLN A 40 3.78 10.05 17.74
C GLN A 40 3.24 9.05 18.75
N ILE A 41 2.07 8.46 18.50
CA ILE A 41 1.48 7.44 19.37
C ILE A 41 2.02 6.03 19.11
N GLY A 42 2.73 5.79 18.01
CA GLY A 42 3.28 4.47 17.69
C GLY A 42 2.24 3.48 17.19
N ILE A 43 1.12 3.99 16.68
CA ILE A 43 0.06 3.27 15.98
C ILE A 43 -0.09 3.92 14.61
N TYR A 44 0.07 3.14 13.54
CA TYR A 44 0.02 3.70 12.20
C TYR A 44 -0.33 2.63 11.17
N GLN A 45 -0.90 3.07 10.04
CA GLN A 45 -1.25 2.18 8.95
C GLN A 45 -0.02 1.85 8.11
N ILE A 46 0.24 0.56 7.91
CA ILE A 46 1.31 0.06 7.05
C ILE A 46 0.96 -1.33 6.53
N THR A 47 1.14 -1.55 5.23
CA THR A 47 0.83 -2.85 4.63
C THR A 47 2.08 -3.72 4.55
N LYS A 48 1.91 -5.04 4.67
CA LYS A 48 3.03 -5.99 4.48
C LYS A 48 3.69 -5.86 3.10
N LYS A 49 2.91 -5.50 2.07
CA LYS A 49 3.43 -5.21 0.72
C LYS A 49 4.34 -3.98 0.70
N GLN A 50 3.95 -2.93 1.42
CA GLN A 50 4.77 -1.73 1.57
C GLN A 50 6.09 -2.05 2.28
N MET A 51 6.05 -2.82 3.37
CA MET A 51 7.27 -3.26 4.07
C MET A 51 8.19 -4.08 3.14
N SER A 52 7.61 -5.01 2.37
CA SER A 52 8.33 -5.82 1.39
C SER A 52 9.04 -4.96 0.36
N PHE A 53 8.36 -3.95 -0.18
CA PHE A 53 8.94 -3.03 -1.15
C PHE A 53 10.05 -2.16 -0.55
N GLU A 54 9.82 -1.55 0.63
CA GLU A 54 10.78 -0.63 1.25
C GLU A 54 12.04 -1.35 1.76
N LEU A 55 11.91 -2.61 2.21
CA LEU A 55 13.03 -3.40 2.71
C LEU A 55 13.70 -4.26 1.63
N GLY A 56 13.08 -4.42 0.46
CA GLY A 56 13.56 -5.31 -0.60
C GLY A 56 13.43 -6.79 -0.26
N TYR A 57 12.53 -7.15 0.65
CA TYR A 57 12.28 -8.53 1.08
C TYR A 57 11.06 -9.11 0.38
N SER A 58 11.02 -10.45 0.25
CA SER A 58 9.82 -11.12 -0.25
C SER A 58 8.66 -10.98 0.74
N ILE A 59 7.42 -11.11 0.25
CA ILE A 59 6.24 -11.00 1.12
C ILE A 59 6.21 -12.11 2.18
N GLU A 60 6.75 -13.29 1.86
CA GLU A 60 6.92 -14.43 2.76
C GLU A 60 7.89 -14.10 3.90
N SER A 61 9.00 -13.42 3.56
CA SER A 61 9.99 -12.98 4.55
C SER A 61 9.38 -11.95 5.51
N ILE A 62 8.62 -10.98 4.98
CA ILE A 62 7.86 -10.03 5.81
C ILE A 62 6.81 -10.73 6.66
N ASN A 63 6.10 -11.72 6.13
CA ASN A 63 5.13 -12.49 6.91
C ASN A 63 5.82 -13.21 8.07
N SER A 64 6.98 -13.84 7.84
CA SER A 64 7.76 -14.49 8.89
C SER A 64 8.26 -13.47 9.92
N LEU A 65 8.78 -12.32 9.50
CA LEU A 65 9.20 -11.24 10.39
C LEU A 65 8.04 -10.72 11.25
N MET A 66 6.89 -10.43 10.65
CA MET A 66 5.70 -9.97 11.37
C MET A 66 5.24 -11.00 12.40
N ASP A 67 5.17 -12.28 12.02
CA ASP A 67 4.79 -13.37 12.91
C ASP A 67 5.77 -13.50 14.10
N ARG A 68 7.09 -13.46 13.84
CA ARG A 68 8.10 -13.45 14.90
C ARG A 68 7.92 -12.26 15.83
N PHE A 69 7.66 -11.07 15.30
CA PHE A 69 7.52 -9.86 16.11
C PHE A 69 6.25 -9.84 16.96
N GLU A 70 5.16 -10.38 16.43
CA GLU A 70 3.86 -10.44 17.10
C GLU A 70 3.81 -11.59 18.12
N ASN A 71 4.17 -12.80 17.72
CA ASN A 71 3.95 -14.01 18.51
C ASN A 71 5.16 -14.43 19.36
N HIS A 72 6.37 -14.37 18.80
CA HIS A 72 7.58 -14.79 19.50
C HIS A 72 8.14 -13.67 20.38
N HIS A 73 8.50 -12.54 19.77
CA HIS A 73 9.11 -11.41 20.47
C HIS A 73 8.09 -10.59 21.26
N LYS A 74 6.81 -10.63 20.86
CA LYS A 74 5.70 -9.89 21.46
C LYS A 74 5.99 -8.39 21.58
N LEU A 75 6.53 -7.82 20.52
CA LEU A 75 6.94 -6.42 20.41
C LEU A 75 5.91 -5.57 19.64
N ILE A 76 5.04 -6.21 18.86
CA ILE A 76 4.02 -5.53 18.07
C ILE A 76 2.66 -6.20 18.24
N LYS A 77 1.62 -5.52 17.77
CA LYS A 77 0.31 -6.09 17.44
C LYS A 77 -0.10 -5.55 16.08
N TYR A 78 -0.60 -6.40 15.19
CA TYR A 78 -1.00 -6.00 13.84
C TYR A 78 -2.46 -6.36 13.56
N ASN A 79 -3.25 -5.38 13.15
CA ASN A 79 -4.60 -5.62 12.68
C ASN A 79 -4.62 -5.76 11.16
N THR A 80 -4.99 -6.94 10.66
CA THR A 80 -5.03 -7.23 9.22
C THR A 80 -6.14 -6.48 8.47
N TYR A 81 -7.24 -6.14 9.14
CA TYR A 81 -8.40 -5.46 8.56
C TYR A 81 -8.13 -3.96 8.38
N THR A 82 -7.70 -3.27 9.44
CA THR A 82 -7.39 -1.84 9.40
C THR A 82 -6.00 -1.58 8.79
N ARG A 83 -5.15 -2.63 8.75
CA ARG A 83 -3.74 -2.59 8.33
C ARG A 83 -2.91 -1.69 9.22
N GLU A 84 -3.27 -1.62 10.48
CA GLU A 84 -2.58 -0.85 11.51
C GLU A 84 -1.63 -1.73 12.30
N ILE A 85 -0.46 -1.18 12.61
CA ILE A 85 0.50 -1.79 13.53
C ILE A 85 0.60 -0.94 14.79
N ALA A 86 0.71 -1.60 15.94
CA ALA A 86 0.96 -0.97 17.23
C ALA A 86 2.27 -1.47 17.83
N LEU A 87 3.11 -0.53 18.27
CA LEU A 87 4.43 -0.84 18.82
C LEU A 87 4.39 -0.88 20.34
N LYS A 88 4.80 -2.01 20.92
CA LYS A 88 4.81 -2.20 22.37
C LYS A 88 5.76 -1.24 23.04
N ASN A 89 5.35 -0.74 24.21
CA ASN A 89 6.16 0.18 25.02
C ASN A 89 6.58 1.46 24.28
N TRP A 90 5.91 1.85 23.19
CA TRP A 90 6.25 3.06 22.45
C TRP A 90 6.25 4.31 23.35
N GLY A 91 5.19 4.47 24.14
CA GLY A 91 5.04 5.60 25.07
C GLY A 91 6.12 5.71 26.14
N LYS A 92 6.77 4.59 26.52
CA LYS A 92 7.87 4.58 27.49
C LYS A 92 9.07 5.38 27.01
N TYR A 93 9.33 5.35 25.71
CA TYR A 93 10.55 5.89 25.10
C TYR A 93 10.29 7.18 24.30
N ASN A 94 9.11 7.33 23.72
CA ASN A 94 8.81 8.43 22.79
C ASN A 94 7.91 9.53 23.38
N LEU A 95 7.19 9.26 24.48
CA LEU A 95 6.28 10.22 25.13
C LEU A 95 6.88 10.78 26.43
N ASP A 96 8.15 11.19 26.36
CA ASP A 96 8.91 11.76 27.48
C ASP A 96 8.65 13.27 27.67
N ARG A 97 8.17 13.97 26.64
CA ARG A 97 7.89 15.42 26.66
C ARG A 97 6.39 15.68 26.61
N SER A 98 5.91 16.51 27.55
CA SER A 98 4.48 16.87 27.68
C SER A 98 4.19 18.28 27.16
N GLY A 99 4.85 18.69 26.06
CA GLY A 99 4.60 20.00 25.46
C GLY A 99 3.24 20.03 24.75
N LYS A 100 2.54 21.17 24.81
CA LYS A 100 1.22 21.35 24.16
C LYS A 100 1.20 20.90 22.68
N PRO A 101 2.17 21.25 21.82
CA PRO A 101 2.17 20.78 20.42
C PRO A 101 2.23 19.25 20.27
N MET A 102 2.94 18.58 21.18
CA MET A 102 3.02 17.10 21.18
C MET A 102 1.70 16.50 21.65
N LEU A 103 1.09 17.03 22.71
CA LEU A 103 -0.19 16.54 23.23
C LEU A 103 -1.33 16.73 22.22
N ASP A 104 -1.36 17.86 21.51
CA ASP A 104 -2.34 18.12 20.47
C ASP A 104 -2.17 17.14 19.28
N CYS A 105 -0.91 16.83 18.92
CA CYS A 105 -0.58 15.82 17.92
C CYS A 105 -1.03 14.42 18.35
N VAL A 106 -0.79 14.03 19.61
CA VAL A 106 -1.22 12.75 20.18
C VAL A 106 -2.74 12.61 20.14
N LYS A 107 -3.49 13.64 20.54
CA LYS A 107 -4.96 13.62 20.50
C LYS A 107 -5.49 13.44 19.08
N LYS A 108 -4.94 14.19 18.13
CA LYS A 108 -5.30 14.06 16.72
C LYS A 108 -5.04 12.65 16.19
N GLU A 109 -3.86 12.10 16.43
CA GLU A 109 -3.52 10.76 15.95
C GLU A 109 -4.40 9.67 16.61
N LEU A 110 -4.80 9.84 17.87
CA LEU A 110 -5.71 8.90 18.54
C LEU A 110 -7.11 8.88 17.91
N GLU A 111 -7.57 10.00 17.36
CA GLU A 111 -8.86 10.09 16.64
C GLU A 111 -8.80 9.40 15.27
N GLU A 112 -7.61 9.26 14.69
CA GLU A 112 -7.39 8.63 13.38
C GLU A 112 -7.22 7.09 13.49
N VAL A 113 -7.03 6.55 14.70
CA VAL A 113 -6.88 5.10 14.92
C VAL A 113 -8.22 4.40 14.75
N SER A 114 -8.25 3.39 13.89
CA SER A 114 -9.45 2.60 13.62
C SER A 114 -9.67 1.47 14.63
N ASP A 115 -8.60 0.78 15.06
CA ASP A 115 -8.67 -0.30 16.06
C ASP A 115 -8.32 0.16 17.48
N ILE A 116 -9.34 0.33 18.32
CA ILE A 116 -9.24 0.74 19.72
C ILE A 116 -8.39 -0.24 20.56
N SER A 117 -8.37 -1.52 20.20
CA SER A 117 -7.59 -2.53 20.92
C SER A 117 -6.07 -2.29 20.77
N LEU A 118 -5.66 -1.54 19.75
CA LEU A 118 -4.27 -1.08 19.56
C LEU A 118 -3.94 0.07 20.51
N ILE A 119 -4.88 0.98 20.74
CA ILE A 119 -4.74 2.08 21.71
C ILE A 119 -4.53 1.49 23.10
N GLU A 120 -5.35 0.51 23.48
CA GLU A 120 -5.20 -0.19 24.76
C GLU A 120 -3.82 -0.86 24.88
N TYR A 121 -3.37 -1.54 23.82
CA TYR A 121 -2.07 -2.20 23.76
C TYR A 121 -0.90 -1.23 24.02
N VAL A 122 -0.89 -0.07 23.37
CA VAL A 122 0.18 0.93 23.55
C VAL A 122 0.11 1.63 24.91
N SER A 123 -1.11 1.90 25.40
CA SER A 123 -1.33 2.64 26.65
C SER A 123 -0.65 1.99 27.87
N LYS A 124 -0.50 0.67 27.86
CA LYS A 124 0.15 -0.12 28.93
C LYS A 124 1.61 0.29 29.17
N GLY A 125 2.28 0.83 28.15
CA GLY A 125 3.67 1.25 28.21
C GLY A 125 3.90 2.71 28.63
N ILE A 126 2.85 3.50 28.85
CA ILE A 126 2.97 4.93 29.16
C ILE A 126 3.28 5.13 30.65
N LYS A 127 4.38 5.82 30.94
CA LYS A 127 4.83 6.11 32.31
C LYS A 127 4.16 7.33 32.95
N LYS A 128 3.86 8.36 32.15
CA LYS A 128 3.32 9.62 32.64
C LYS A 128 1.80 9.54 32.72
N GLU A 129 1.25 9.81 33.90
CA GLU A 129 -0.19 9.69 34.13
C GLU A 129 -0.99 10.66 33.25
N ASP A 130 -0.56 11.91 33.09
CA ASP A 130 -1.25 12.90 32.26
C ASP A 130 -1.47 12.43 30.81
N ILE A 131 -0.47 11.76 30.23
CA ILE A 131 -0.55 11.23 28.86
C ILE A 131 -1.39 9.96 28.85
N LYS A 132 -1.25 9.12 29.87
CA LYS A 132 -2.02 7.89 30.02
C LYS A 132 -3.51 8.20 30.15
N ASP A 133 -3.88 9.27 30.83
CA ASP A 133 -5.26 9.72 30.98
C ASP A 133 -5.87 10.19 29.67
N ILE A 134 -5.08 10.78 28.76
CA ILE A 134 -5.53 11.05 27.39
C ILE A 134 -5.93 9.74 26.72
N PHE A 135 -5.07 8.72 26.72
CA PHE A 135 -5.38 7.42 26.12
C PHE A 135 -6.63 6.78 26.76
N LYS A 136 -6.72 6.78 28.10
CA LYS A 136 -7.90 6.25 28.82
C LYS A 136 -9.18 6.99 28.43
N SER A 137 -9.13 8.31 28.23
CA SER A 137 -10.32 9.07 27.84
C SER A 137 -10.87 8.63 26.48
N TYR A 138 -9.99 8.25 25.53
CA TYR A 138 -10.40 7.70 24.24
C TYR A 138 -10.97 6.28 24.36
N LEU A 139 -10.37 5.44 25.21
CA LEU A 139 -10.92 4.11 25.50
C LEU A 139 -12.32 4.19 26.14
N ASN A 140 -12.55 5.18 27.00
CA ASN A 140 -13.82 5.35 27.71
C ASN A 140 -14.91 5.99 26.84
N LYS A 141 -14.57 6.90 25.92
CA LYS A 141 -15.54 7.53 25.00
C LYS A 141 -16.33 6.50 24.19
N GLU A 142 -15.66 5.47 23.70
CA GLU A 142 -16.27 4.36 22.97
C GLU A 142 -17.17 3.49 23.89
N ASN A 143 -16.73 3.23 25.13
CA ASN A 143 -17.52 2.47 26.11
C ASN A 143 -18.75 3.23 26.63
N SER A 144 -18.82 4.56 26.48
CA SER A 144 -19.95 5.39 26.89
C SER A 144 -20.97 5.65 25.77
N ASN A 145 -20.79 5.08 24.58
CA ASN A 145 -21.78 5.16 23.50
C ASN A 145 -22.97 4.18 23.66
N ASP A 146 -22.97 3.38 24.74
CA ASP A 146 -24.12 2.59 25.19
C ASP A 146 -24.73 3.22 26.45
N ILE A 147 -25.63 4.21 26.29
CA ILE A 147 -26.81 4.51 27.12
C ILE A 147 -27.61 5.60 26.40
N GLU A 148 -28.83 5.24 26.02
CA GLU A 148 -29.89 6.08 25.42
C GLU A 148 -30.15 7.35 26.24
N ASP A 149 -30.16 8.53 25.59
CA ASP A 149 -31.37 9.33 25.34
C ASP A 149 -31.03 10.73 24.80
N LEU A 150 -31.32 10.95 23.52
CA LEU A 150 -32.21 12.02 23.04
C LEU A 150 -32.54 11.74 21.57
N CYS A 151 -33.52 10.85 21.39
CA CYS A 151 -34.37 10.86 20.22
C CYS A 151 -35.25 12.12 20.23
N GLU A 152 -35.19 12.89 19.15
CA GLU A 152 -36.31 13.44 18.37
C GLU A 152 -35.65 14.37 17.32
N ILE A 153 -35.59 14.01 16.04
CA ILE A 153 -36.71 14.06 15.10
C ILE A 153 -36.43 13.11 13.91
N ASN A 154 -37.36 12.18 13.72
CA ASN A 154 -37.79 11.48 12.49
C ASN A 154 -36.78 10.60 11.74
N LYS A 155 -36.80 9.28 11.97
CA LYS A 155 -37.69 8.30 11.30
C LYS A 155 -37.66 8.40 9.77
N THR A 156 -37.08 7.39 9.13
CA THR A 156 -37.89 6.33 8.49
C THR A 156 -37.01 5.16 8.03
N ASN A 157 -37.34 3.97 8.55
CA ASN A 157 -37.41 2.68 7.86
C ASN A 157 -36.06 2.06 7.41
N ASN A 158 -35.72 0.80 7.66
CA ASN A 158 -36.50 -0.36 8.08
C ASN A 158 -35.56 -1.44 8.68
N ASP A 159 -36.10 -2.09 9.70
CA ASP A 159 -36.15 -3.54 9.90
C ASP A 159 -34.88 -4.41 9.96
N THR A 160 -34.54 -4.77 11.20
CA THR A 160 -34.66 -6.15 11.73
C THR A 160 -33.85 -7.26 11.05
N TYR A 161 -32.76 -7.70 11.69
CA TYR A 161 -32.69 -9.05 12.29
C TYR A 161 -31.53 -9.15 13.30
N ASN A 162 -31.90 -9.27 14.59
CA ASN A 162 -31.17 -9.93 15.68
C ASN A 162 -31.01 -11.43 15.30
N GLU A 163 -30.05 -12.24 15.70
CA GLU A 163 -29.46 -12.39 17.02
C GLU A 163 -28.37 -13.49 16.93
N SER A 164 -27.31 -13.33 17.74
CA SER A 164 -26.72 -14.35 18.63
C SER A 164 -26.30 -15.73 18.08
N TYR A 165 -25.05 -16.14 18.34
CA TYR A 165 -24.83 -17.14 19.39
C TYR A 165 -23.40 -17.16 19.94
N THR A 166 -23.39 -17.36 21.25
CA THR A 166 -22.38 -17.27 22.31
C THR A 166 -21.11 -18.12 22.21
N ASP A 167 -20.07 -17.59 22.88
CA ASP A 167 -18.91 -18.26 23.48
C ASP A 167 -19.19 -19.62 24.19
N ARG A 168 -18.27 -20.57 24.04
CA ARG A 168 -17.69 -21.30 25.19
C ARG A 168 -16.38 -22.03 24.86
N PHE A 169 -15.37 -21.75 25.69
CA PHE A 169 -14.03 -22.33 25.71
C PHE A 169 -13.93 -23.75 26.33
N LYS A 170 -12.79 -24.41 26.03
CA LYS A 170 -12.03 -25.47 26.77
C LYS A 170 -12.42 -26.95 26.54
N ASN A 171 -11.55 -27.75 25.91
CA ASN A 171 -10.40 -28.49 26.48
C ASN A 171 -9.95 -29.66 25.56
N LEU A 172 -8.64 -29.98 25.63
CA LEU A 172 -7.97 -31.27 25.37
C LEU A 172 -7.84 -31.86 23.94
N GLY A 173 -6.58 -31.95 23.47
CA GLY A 173 -5.97 -33.24 23.13
C GLY A 173 -5.95 -33.72 21.66
N GLN A 174 -4.73 -33.68 21.08
CA GLN A 174 -4.07 -34.67 20.20
C GLN A 174 -4.67 -35.14 18.84
N GLU A 175 -3.72 -35.18 17.88
CA GLU A 175 -3.56 -36.05 16.69
C GLU A 175 -4.31 -35.74 15.37
N GLU A 176 -3.49 -35.53 14.32
CA GLU A 176 -3.55 -36.03 12.93
C GLU A 176 -4.84 -35.79 12.09
N GLU A 177 -4.88 -35.62 10.77
CA GLU A 177 -4.00 -35.43 9.62
C GLU A 177 -4.96 -35.04 8.46
N LYS A 178 -4.46 -34.32 7.45
CA LYS A 178 -4.86 -34.35 6.03
C LYS A 178 -6.26 -33.89 5.53
N ASP A 179 -6.14 -33.01 4.52
CA ASP A 179 -6.88 -32.95 3.24
C ASP A 179 -8.19 -32.14 3.08
N LYS A 180 -8.17 -31.40 1.96
CA LYS A 180 -9.26 -30.94 1.07
C LYS A 180 -9.82 -29.51 1.22
N GLU A 181 -9.27 -28.67 0.33
CA GLU A 181 -9.95 -27.95 -0.75
C GLU A 181 -11.50 -27.87 -0.73
N GLU A 182 -11.93 -26.63 -1.01
CA GLU A 182 -13.13 -26.22 -1.76
C GLU A 182 -14.49 -26.23 -1.06
N TYR A 183 -15.04 -25.03 -0.79
CA TYR A 183 -16.46 -24.72 -1.03
C TYR A 183 -16.63 -23.24 -1.42
N LYS A 184 -17.07 -23.02 -2.66
CA LYS A 184 -17.81 -21.83 -3.10
C LYS A 184 -19.29 -22.02 -2.73
N GLU A 185 -19.97 -20.94 -2.35
CA GLU A 185 -21.39 -20.73 -2.67
C GLU A 185 -21.60 -19.24 -3.04
N GLU A 186 -21.84 -19.01 -4.33
CA GLU A 186 -22.55 -17.84 -4.91
C GLU A 186 -24.06 -18.10 -4.71
N ASP A 187 -24.92 -17.13 -4.40
CA ASP A 187 -25.49 -16.19 -5.38
C ASP A 187 -26.42 -15.19 -4.67
N ILE A 188 -26.12 -13.88 -4.75
CA ILE A 188 -27.01 -12.72 -5.03
C ILE A 188 -26.04 -11.56 -5.33
N ASP A 189 -25.76 -11.33 -6.62
CA ASP A 189 -25.55 -10.01 -7.27
C ASP A 189 -24.90 -10.21 -8.66
N LYS A 190 -25.57 -10.96 -9.55
CA LYS A 190 -25.13 -11.29 -10.93
C LYS A 190 -24.86 -10.08 -11.84
N GLU A 191 -25.09 -8.85 -11.36
CA GLU A 191 -24.80 -7.60 -12.07
C GLU A 191 -23.50 -6.92 -11.59
N LYS A 192 -23.04 -7.17 -10.35
CA LYS A 192 -21.73 -6.71 -9.84
C LYS A 192 -20.58 -7.61 -10.28
N ASP A 193 -20.84 -8.89 -10.49
CA ASP A 193 -19.80 -9.88 -10.84
C ASP A 193 -19.21 -9.71 -12.25
N LEU A 194 -19.99 -9.19 -13.20
CA LEU A 194 -19.48 -8.93 -14.56
C LEU A 194 -18.49 -7.75 -14.60
N LYS A 195 -18.76 -6.69 -13.83
CA LYS A 195 -17.86 -5.52 -13.76
C LYS A 195 -16.56 -5.86 -13.04
N SER A 196 -16.63 -6.63 -11.95
CA SER A 196 -15.46 -7.14 -11.23
C SER A 196 -14.57 -8.01 -12.13
N SER A 197 -15.17 -8.88 -12.95
CA SER A 197 -14.44 -9.77 -13.87
C SER A 197 -13.74 -9.02 -15.01
N ASN A 198 -14.36 -7.97 -15.56
CA ASN A 198 -13.72 -7.19 -16.62
C ASN A 198 -12.58 -6.33 -16.08
N VAL A 199 -12.78 -5.55 -15.02
CA VAL A 199 -11.72 -4.72 -14.40
C VAL A 199 -10.50 -5.58 -14.03
N SER A 200 -10.73 -6.80 -13.54
CA SER A 200 -9.68 -7.77 -13.22
C SER A 200 -8.80 -8.14 -14.41
N LYS A 201 -9.33 -8.17 -15.64
CA LYS A 201 -8.54 -8.48 -16.85
C LYS A 201 -7.63 -7.30 -17.25
N TYR A 202 -8.12 -6.06 -17.15
CA TYR A 202 -7.30 -4.87 -17.40
C TYR A 202 -6.23 -4.71 -16.33
N ALA A 203 -6.57 -4.98 -15.07
CA ALA A 203 -5.63 -4.97 -13.95
C ALA A 203 -4.48 -5.96 -14.18
N LYS A 204 -4.78 -7.20 -14.57
CA LYS A 204 -3.75 -8.20 -14.92
C LYS A 204 -2.83 -7.74 -16.05
N LEU A 205 -3.39 -7.17 -17.13
CA LEU A 205 -2.58 -6.66 -18.24
C LEU A 205 -1.69 -5.49 -17.82
N TYR A 206 -2.21 -4.62 -16.95
CA TYR A 206 -1.47 -3.49 -16.40
C TYR A 206 -0.29 -3.95 -15.53
N GLU A 207 -0.54 -4.88 -14.59
CA GLU A 207 0.49 -5.41 -13.70
C GLU A 207 1.59 -6.15 -14.45
N GLN A 208 1.23 -6.92 -15.48
CA GLN A 208 2.19 -7.70 -16.25
C GLN A 208 3.14 -6.85 -17.11
N ASN A 209 2.71 -5.69 -17.60
CA ASN A 209 3.43 -4.95 -18.63
C ASN A 209 3.86 -3.54 -18.24
N ILE A 210 3.16 -2.89 -17.29
CA ILE A 210 3.36 -1.49 -16.94
C ILE A 210 3.97 -1.36 -15.55
N GLY A 211 3.36 -2.02 -14.55
CA GLY A 211 3.83 -1.99 -13.17
C GLY A 211 2.72 -2.14 -12.14
N LEU A 212 3.05 -1.94 -10.87
CA LEU A 212 2.14 -2.15 -9.75
C LEU A 212 0.94 -1.19 -9.80
N ILE A 213 -0.24 -1.72 -9.52
CA ILE A 213 -1.46 -0.93 -9.41
C ILE A 213 -1.50 -0.26 -8.03
N ASN A 214 -1.31 1.05 -7.99
CA ASN A 214 -1.66 1.89 -6.84
C ASN A 214 -3.12 2.36 -6.92
N GLY A 215 -3.65 3.03 -5.89
CA GLY A 215 -5.05 3.48 -5.87
C GLY A 215 -5.45 4.34 -7.07
N VAL A 216 -4.56 5.25 -7.50
CA VAL A 216 -4.78 6.14 -8.67
C VAL A 216 -4.68 5.38 -10.00
N ALA A 217 -3.88 4.32 -10.07
CA ALA A 217 -3.81 3.43 -11.21
C ALA A 217 -5.06 2.55 -11.29
N TYR A 218 -5.59 2.11 -10.14
CA TYR A 218 -6.81 1.31 -10.08
C TYR A 218 -8.04 2.10 -10.56
N GLU A 219 -8.23 3.33 -10.06
CA GLU A 219 -9.29 4.22 -10.55
C GLU A 219 -9.16 4.48 -12.06
N TRP A 220 -7.94 4.68 -12.53
CA TRP A 220 -7.69 4.85 -13.96
C TRP A 220 -8.04 3.60 -14.76
N ILE A 221 -7.70 2.40 -14.27
CA ILE A 221 -8.06 1.13 -14.91
C ILE A 221 -9.58 0.93 -14.95
N ILE A 222 -10.30 1.30 -13.89
CA ILE A 222 -11.77 1.27 -13.87
C ILE A 222 -12.31 2.14 -15.02
N ASN A 223 -11.87 3.41 -15.09
CA ASN A 223 -12.35 4.33 -16.14
C ASN A 223 -12.02 3.80 -17.55
N ILE A 224 -10.80 3.30 -17.76
CA ILE A 224 -10.38 2.71 -19.04
C ILE A 224 -11.22 1.47 -19.39
N SER A 225 -11.55 0.64 -18.41
CA SER A 225 -12.38 -0.56 -18.63
C SER A 225 -13.84 -0.24 -19.00
N GLU A 226 -14.32 0.96 -18.67
CA GLU A 226 -15.64 1.46 -19.06
C GLU A 226 -15.61 2.18 -20.42
N GLU A 227 -14.46 2.74 -20.82
CA GLU A 227 -14.33 3.55 -22.04
C GLU A 227 -13.90 2.78 -23.30
N ILE A 228 -13.06 1.75 -23.17
CA ILE A 228 -12.48 1.01 -24.32
C ILE A 228 -12.48 -0.50 -24.09
N ASP A 229 -12.44 -1.28 -25.18
CA ASP A 229 -12.36 -2.74 -25.09
C ASP A 229 -10.97 -3.28 -24.70
N LEU A 230 -10.95 -4.49 -24.13
CA LEU A 230 -9.74 -5.10 -23.58
C LEU A 230 -8.66 -5.32 -24.64
N LYS A 231 -9.07 -5.62 -25.87
CA LYS A 231 -8.12 -5.86 -26.98
C LYS A 231 -7.46 -4.56 -27.43
N LEU A 232 -8.20 -3.46 -27.49
CA LEU A 232 -7.62 -2.15 -27.79
C LEU A 232 -6.68 -1.69 -26.66
N PHE A 233 -7.02 -1.94 -25.40
CA PHE A 233 -6.12 -1.67 -24.28
C PHE A 233 -4.81 -2.47 -24.38
N LYS A 234 -4.88 -3.77 -24.69
CA LYS A 234 -3.70 -4.59 -24.96
C LYS A 234 -2.87 -4.02 -26.11
N LYS A 235 -3.52 -3.53 -27.17
CA LYS A 235 -2.82 -2.94 -28.31
C LYS A 235 -2.05 -1.66 -27.96
N ALA A 236 -2.60 -0.84 -27.06
CA ALA A 236 -1.89 0.36 -26.55
C ALA A 236 -0.60 -0.03 -25.80
N ILE A 237 -0.65 -1.11 -25.02
CA ILE A 237 0.51 -1.64 -24.28
C ILE A 237 1.57 -2.16 -25.25
N GLU A 238 1.19 -2.90 -26.29
CA GLU A 238 2.10 -3.38 -27.33
C GLU A 238 2.87 -2.22 -27.98
N ILE A 239 2.16 -1.18 -28.42
CA ILE A 239 2.76 0.03 -29.03
C ILE A 239 3.73 0.72 -28.06
N ALA A 240 3.35 0.82 -26.78
CA ALA A 240 4.19 1.43 -25.75
C ALA A 240 5.46 0.61 -25.48
N THR A 241 5.36 -0.71 -25.56
CA THR A 241 6.48 -1.65 -25.38
C THR A 241 7.45 -1.57 -26.55
N ASP A 242 6.96 -1.57 -27.79
CA ASP A 242 7.78 -1.45 -29.00
C ASP A 242 8.57 -0.13 -29.05
N LYS A 243 8.02 0.93 -28.44
CA LYS A 243 8.67 2.25 -28.32
C LYS A 243 9.58 2.38 -27.10
N GLY A 244 9.69 1.34 -26.26
CA GLY A 244 10.48 1.37 -25.01
C GLY A 244 9.97 2.37 -23.96
N LYS A 245 8.71 2.82 -24.07
CA LYS A 245 8.09 3.83 -23.20
C LYS A 245 6.81 3.28 -22.56
N CYS A 246 6.91 2.09 -21.97
CA CYS A 246 5.79 1.43 -21.31
C CYS A 246 5.50 2.05 -19.94
N ASN A 247 4.75 3.16 -19.92
CA ASN A 247 4.28 3.81 -18.70
C ASN A 247 2.83 4.29 -18.85
N LYS A 248 2.15 4.51 -17.71
CA LYS A 248 0.73 4.96 -17.65
C LYS A 248 0.48 6.21 -18.48
N GLY A 249 1.39 7.19 -18.46
CA GLY A 249 1.23 8.46 -19.16
C GLY A 249 1.23 8.32 -20.68
N TYR A 250 2.17 7.52 -21.21
CA TYR A 250 2.29 7.26 -22.64
C TYR A 250 1.10 6.46 -23.18
N ILE A 251 0.72 5.41 -22.47
CA ILE A 251 -0.45 4.57 -22.81
C ILE A 251 -1.73 5.41 -22.75
N GLY A 252 -1.91 6.23 -21.72
CA GLY A 252 -3.02 7.17 -21.64
C GLY A 252 -3.05 8.20 -22.79
N GLY A 253 -1.89 8.59 -23.32
CA GLY A 253 -1.78 9.43 -24.50
C GLY A 253 -2.29 8.75 -25.77
N ILE A 254 -1.89 7.49 -25.99
CA ILE A 254 -2.36 6.67 -27.13
C ILE A 254 -3.88 6.50 -27.06
N ILE A 255 -4.41 6.10 -25.89
CA ILE A 255 -5.84 5.88 -25.70
C ILE A 255 -6.63 7.17 -25.93
N ARG A 256 -6.14 8.31 -25.43
CA ARG A 256 -6.80 9.62 -25.65
C ARG A 256 -6.85 9.99 -27.14
N GLN A 257 -5.79 9.69 -27.90
CA GLN A 257 -5.78 9.91 -29.34
C GLN A 257 -6.82 9.04 -30.06
N TRP A 258 -6.99 7.78 -29.64
CA TRP A 258 -8.02 6.91 -30.20
C TRP A 258 -9.44 7.36 -29.85
N LEU A 259 -9.68 7.76 -28.59
CA LEU A 259 -10.97 8.30 -28.16
C LEU A 259 -11.36 9.58 -28.92
N ASN A 260 -10.41 10.47 -29.18
CA ASN A 260 -10.64 11.68 -29.99
C ASN A 260 -11.02 11.37 -31.45
N ASN A 261 -10.67 10.19 -31.96
CA ASN A 261 -11.07 9.70 -33.28
C ASN A 261 -12.28 8.76 -33.23
N ASN A 262 -12.99 8.71 -32.10
CA ASN A 262 -14.12 7.80 -31.84
C ASN A 262 -13.78 6.30 -31.97
N ILE A 263 -12.53 5.91 -31.69
CA ILE A 263 -12.09 4.52 -31.71
C ILE A 263 -12.20 3.97 -30.28
N LYS A 264 -13.13 3.04 -30.05
CA LYS A 264 -13.38 2.43 -28.72
C LYS A 264 -13.17 0.93 -28.71
N THR A 265 -13.23 0.29 -29.88
CA THR A 265 -13.00 -1.14 -30.03
C THR A 265 -11.81 -1.42 -30.95
N TYR A 266 -11.22 -2.60 -30.82
CA TYR A 266 -10.16 -3.05 -31.71
C TYR A 266 -10.60 -3.13 -33.20
N ASP A 267 -11.87 -3.42 -33.46
CA ASP A 267 -12.39 -3.47 -34.83
C ASP A 267 -12.56 -2.05 -35.41
N ASP A 268 -12.89 -1.05 -34.59
CA ASP A 268 -12.86 0.37 -34.98
C ASP A 268 -11.44 0.80 -35.38
N LEU A 269 -10.42 0.33 -34.64
CA LEU A 269 -9.02 0.63 -34.94
C LEU A 269 -8.62 0.05 -36.29
N LYS A 270 -8.98 -1.21 -36.58
CA LYS A 270 -8.73 -1.83 -37.89
C LYS A 270 -9.42 -1.08 -39.02
N ALA A 271 -10.69 -0.70 -38.82
CA ALA A 271 -11.44 0.08 -39.81
C ALA A 271 -10.80 1.45 -40.05
N TYR A 272 -10.29 2.08 -39.00
CA TYR A 272 -9.57 3.35 -39.08
C TYR A 272 -8.22 3.21 -39.82
N GLU A 273 -7.45 2.14 -39.58
CA GLU A 273 -6.20 1.85 -40.28
C GLU A 273 -6.42 1.55 -41.78
N LEU A 274 -7.50 0.84 -42.12
CA LEU A 274 -7.93 0.58 -43.49
C LEU A 274 -8.30 1.86 -44.26
N ASN A 275 -8.93 2.83 -43.57
CA ASN A 275 -9.31 4.12 -44.16
C ASN A 275 -8.14 5.13 -44.24
N GLN A 276 -7.08 4.97 -43.44
CA GLN A 276 -5.99 5.95 -43.34
C GLN A 276 -4.72 5.64 -44.14
N GLY A 277 -4.59 4.47 -44.78
CA GLY A 277 -3.51 4.22 -45.74
C GLY A 277 -2.10 4.64 -45.28
N GLY A 278 -1.56 4.01 -44.24
CA GLY A 278 -0.11 3.89 -44.05
C GLY A 278 0.71 5.14 -43.71
N GLN A 279 0.23 6.10 -42.91
CA GLN A 279 1.09 7.17 -42.36
C GLN A 279 0.87 7.40 -40.86
N LEU A 280 1.79 6.89 -40.04
CA LEU A 280 1.97 7.29 -38.64
C LEU A 280 2.48 8.73 -38.61
N ASN A 281 1.59 9.69 -38.36
CA ASN A 281 1.97 11.09 -38.19
C ASN A 281 2.62 11.30 -36.80
N ASP A 282 3.94 11.46 -36.80
CA ASP A 282 4.71 12.17 -35.77
C ASP A 282 4.19 13.62 -35.66
N ARG A 283 3.21 13.87 -34.80
CA ARG A 283 2.92 15.23 -34.33
C ARG A 283 3.20 15.31 -32.84
N LYS A 284 4.43 15.75 -32.52
CA LYS A 284 4.89 16.09 -31.16
C LYS A 284 3.87 17.01 -30.47
N SER A 285 3.43 16.61 -29.27
CA SER A 285 2.60 17.42 -28.37
C SER A 285 3.37 18.65 -27.87
N LYS A 286 2.67 19.79 -27.79
CA LYS A 286 3.16 21.11 -27.36
C LYS A 286 3.82 21.12 -25.97
N TYR A 287 3.51 20.14 -25.12
CA TYR A 287 4.02 20.03 -23.74
C TYR A 287 5.38 19.32 -23.61
N ALA A 288 5.95 18.80 -24.72
CA ALA A 288 7.27 18.18 -24.71
C ALA A 288 8.44 19.19 -24.83
N ARG A 289 8.15 20.48 -25.09
CA ARG A 289 9.16 21.51 -25.36
C ARG A 289 9.85 22.08 -24.10
N GLU A 290 9.30 21.86 -22.91
CA GLU A 290 9.82 22.50 -21.68
C GLU A 290 11.09 21.84 -21.11
N TYR A 291 11.53 20.71 -21.66
CA TYR A 291 12.78 20.03 -21.27
C TYR A 291 13.82 19.93 -22.41
N GLU A 292 13.59 20.58 -23.57
CA GLU A 292 14.51 20.53 -24.72
C GLU A 292 15.73 21.49 -24.60
N ASN A 293 15.95 22.14 -23.44
CA ASN A 293 17.10 23.02 -23.20
C ASN A 293 18.21 22.42 -22.32
N GLU A 294 18.15 21.13 -21.99
CA GLU A 294 19.34 20.45 -21.48
C GLU A 294 20.18 19.94 -22.66
N ASP A 295 21.42 20.42 -22.73
CA ASP A 295 22.38 20.17 -23.80
C ASP A 295 22.60 18.65 -23.99
N GLU A 296 22.00 18.09 -25.05
CA GLU A 296 22.03 16.66 -25.43
C GLU A 296 23.45 16.10 -25.66
N SER A 297 24.48 16.96 -25.61
CA SER A 297 25.90 16.58 -25.63
C SER A 297 26.39 15.89 -24.35
N THR A 298 25.66 15.97 -23.23
CA THR A 298 26.07 15.32 -21.96
C THR A 298 25.73 13.83 -21.85
N TYR A 299 24.93 13.28 -22.76
CA TYR A 299 24.49 11.88 -22.72
C TYR A 299 24.64 11.13 -24.05
N GLN A 300 25.66 11.47 -24.85
CA GLN A 300 25.99 10.64 -26.01
C GLN A 300 26.71 9.35 -25.58
N LYS A 301 26.16 8.22 -26.04
CA LYS A 301 26.79 6.90 -25.94
C LYS A 301 28.20 6.97 -26.56
N PRO A 302 29.26 6.49 -25.88
CA PRO A 302 30.62 6.52 -26.42
C PRO A 302 30.69 5.87 -27.80
N THR A 303 31.42 6.49 -28.72
CA THR A 303 31.61 5.97 -30.08
C THR A 303 32.47 4.70 -30.06
N GLU A 304 32.30 3.83 -31.08
CA GLU A 304 33.07 2.59 -31.18
C GLU A 304 34.59 2.82 -31.18
N GLU A 305 35.05 3.95 -31.72
CA GLU A 305 36.47 4.32 -31.71
C GLU A 305 36.98 4.67 -30.30
N GLN A 306 36.15 5.33 -29.48
CA GLN A 306 36.47 5.62 -28.07
C GLN A 306 36.50 4.34 -27.24
N LEU A 307 35.54 3.44 -27.45
CA LEU A 307 35.52 2.13 -26.79
C LEU A 307 36.71 1.26 -27.20
N ARG A 308 37.15 1.36 -28.46
CA ARG A 308 38.31 0.65 -28.98
C ARG A 308 39.62 1.18 -28.39
N ARG A 309 39.81 2.50 -28.29
CA ARG A 309 40.98 3.08 -27.61
C ARG A 309 41.07 2.68 -26.14
N VAL A 310 39.95 2.64 -25.43
CA VAL A 310 39.92 2.19 -24.02
C VAL A 310 40.30 0.71 -23.93
N ARG A 311 39.86 -0.12 -24.87
CA ARG A 311 40.21 -1.55 -24.93
C ARG A 311 41.69 -1.75 -25.22
N GLU A 312 42.25 -1.01 -26.18
CA GLU A 312 43.69 -1.03 -26.50
C GLU A 312 44.54 -0.55 -25.32
N LEU A 313 44.11 0.48 -24.58
CA LEU A 313 44.80 0.98 -23.37
C LEU A 313 44.81 -0.05 -22.22
N LEU A 314 43.75 -0.85 -22.09
CA LEU A 314 43.63 -1.89 -21.07
C LEU A 314 44.46 -3.14 -21.41
N GLU A 315 44.73 -3.39 -22.70
CA GLU A 315 45.53 -4.52 -23.16
C GLU A 315 47.04 -4.22 -23.21
N SER A 316 47.42 -2.93 -23.13
CA SER A 316 48.82 -2.47 -23.17
C SER A 316 49.49 -2.24 -21.80
N ASN A 317 48.88 -2.69 -20.69
CA ASN A 317 49.47 -2.64 -19.33
C ASN A 317 49.69 -4.03 -18.73
#